data_AF-A0A352FJ98-F1
#
_entry.id   AF-A0A352FJ98-F1
#
_cell.length_a   1.000
_cell.length_b   1.000
_cell.length_c   1.000
_cell.angle_alpha   90.00
_cell.angle_beta   90.00
_cell.angle_gamma   90.00
#
_symmetry.space_group_name_H-M   'P 1'
#
loop_
_entity.id
_entity.type
_entity.pdbx_description
1 polymer ?
#
loop_
_entity_poly.entity_id
_entity_poly.type
_entity_poly.pdbx_seq_one_letter_code
_entity_poly.pdbx_strand_id
1 'polypeptide(L)' 'MAGRFQLLITTDKNLPFQQNLFKRQISVIGLPSNRIRILKRLMSRIALAIDTIRPGELVRIPEEDEIGP' A
#
# COMPACT_ATOMS: atom_id res chain seq x y z
N MET A 1 -7.95 19.88 -16.34
CA MET A 1 -6.71 19.21 -15.88
C MET A 1 -7.08 17.82 -15.39
N ALA A 2 -6.66 16.77 -16.08
CA ALA A 2 -6.99 15.40 -15.67
C ALA A 2 -6.10 15.02 -14.47
N GLY A 3 -6.72 14.75 -13.31
CA GLY A 3 -6.00 14.35 -12.11
C GLY A 3 -5.27 13.02 -12.33
N ARG A 4 -3.94 13.02 -12.26
CA ARG A 4 -3.14 11.80 -12.31
C ARG A 4 -2.98 11.27 -10.89
N PHE A 5 -3.63 10.14 -10.60
CA PHE A 5 -3.43 9.43 -9.35
C PHE A 5 -2.02 8.83 -9.33
N GLN A 6 -1.28 9.07 -8.24
CA GLN A 6 0.10 8.62 -8.07
C GLN A 6 0.23 7.47 -7.06
N LEU A 7 -0.77 7.30 -6.18
CA LEU A 7 -0.79 6.30 -5.13
C LEU A 7 -2.15 5.60 -5.07
N LEU A 8 -2.12 4.26 -5.01
CA LEU A 8 -3.27 3.40 -4.75
C LEU A 8 -3.07 2.70 -3.40
N ILE A 9 -3.99 2.91 -2.47
CA ILE A 9 -4.02 2.19 -1.19
C ILE A 9 -5.14 1.16 -1.27
N THR A 10 -4.83 -0.11 -1.06
CA THR A 10 -5.80 -1.20 -1.25
C THR A 10 -5.56 -2.34 -0.27
N THR A 11 -6.62 -3.08 0.06
CA THR A 11 -6.55 -4.33 0.83
C THR A 11 -6.52 -5.56 -0.08
N ASP A 12 -6.52 -5.37 -1.41
CA ASP A 12 -6.52 -6.46 -2.38
C ASP A 12 -5.16 -7.17 -2.41
N LYS A 13 -5.19 -8.47 -2.15
CA LYS A 13 -4.00 -9.33 -2.14
C LYS A 13 -3.54 -9.74 -3.54
N ASN A 14 -4.43 -9.68 -4.53
CA ASN A 14 -4.18 -10.14 -5.91
C ASN A 14 -3.52 -9.08 -6.79
N LEU A 15 -3.22 -7.91 -6.24
CA LEU A 15 -2.62 -6.81 -6.98
C LEU A 15 -1.29 -7.11 -7.71
N PRO A 16 -0.37 -7.95 -7.19
CA PRO A 16 0.86 -8.31 -7.91
C PRO A 16 0.61 -9.00 -9.25
N PHE A 17 -0.56 -9.61 -9.44
CA PHE A 17 -0.91 -10.31 -10.68
C PHE A 17 -1.48 -9.36 -11.75
N GLN A 18 -1.68 -8.08 -11.43
CA GLN A 18 -2.22 -7.09 -12.36
C GLN A 18 -1.13 -6.31 -13.11
N GLN A 19 -0.72 -6.81 -14.28
CA GLN A 19 0.29 -6.18 -15.14
C GLN A 19 -0.05 -4.73 -15.57
N ASN A 20 -1.34 -4.37 -15.58
CA ASN A 20 -1.78 -3.04 -16.00
C ASN A 20 -1.39 -1.92 -15.02
N LEU A 21 -1.14 -2.24 -13.74
CA LEU A 21 -0.75 -1.27 -12.72
C LEU A 21 0.73 -0.93 -12.80
N PHE A 22 1.59 -1.93 -13.02
CA PHE A 22 3.03 -1.74 -13.20
C PHE A 22 3.36 -0.89 -14.45
N LYS A 23 2.55 -1.00 -15.51
CA LYS A 23 2.69 -0.16 -16.71
C LYS A 23 2.38 1.32 -16.48
N ARG A 24 1.66 1.68 -15.40
CA ARG A 24 1.16 3.04 -15.15
C ARG A 24 2.01 3.85 -14.15
N GLN A 25 3.10 3.27 -13.62
CA GLN A 25 3.96 3.87 -12.57
C GLN A 25 3.18 4.32 -11.32
N ILE A 26 2.01 3.72 -11.06
CA ILE A 26 1.22 4.03 -9.88
C ILE A 26 1.86 3.29 -8.70
N SER A 27 2.23 4.02 -7.65
CA SER A 27 2.69 3.43 -6.40
C SER A 27 1.53 2.75 -5.69
N VAL A 28 1.80 1.65 -5.00
CA VAL A 28 0.77 0.86 -4.34
C VAL A 28 1.16 0.58 -2.90
N ILE A 29 0.24 0.85 -1.98
CA ILE A 29 0.31 0.37 -0.59
C ILE A 29 -0.77 -0.70 -0.37
N GLY A 30 -0.32 -1.92 -0.13
CA GLY A 30 -1.14 -3.06 0.29
C GLY A 30 -1.37 -3.04 1.79
N LEU A 31 -2.61 -2.80 2.19
CA LEU A 31 -3.09 -2.93 3.55
C LEU A 31 -3.38 -4.41 3.86
N PRO A 32 -3.17 -4.84 5.11
CA PRO A 32 -3.32 -6.24 5.43
C PRO A 32 -4.78 -6.66 5.69
N SER A 33 -5.62 -5.70 6.09
CA SER A 33 -7.02 -5.92 6.48
C SER A 33 -7.92 -4.76 6.07
N ASN A 34 -9.19 -5.05 5.76
CA ASN A 34 -10.24 -4.04 5.58
C ASN A 34 -10.94 -3.64 6.89
N ARG A 35 -10.53 -4.22 8.03
CA ARG A 35 -11.10 -3.92 9.35
C ARG A 35 -10.53 -2.61 9.88
N ILE A 36 -11.39 -1.59 10.04
CA ILE A 36 -11.01 -0.25 10.56
C ILE A 36 -10.26 -0.34 11.89
N ARG A 37 -10.63 -1.27 12.79
CA ARG A 37 -9.96 -1.44 14.09
C ARG A 37 -8.47 -1.78 13.95
N ILE A 38 -8.11 -2.60 12.96
CA ILE A 38 -6.74 -2.98 12.65
C ILE A 38 -6.03 -1.79 11.99
N LEU A 39 -6.66 -1.18 10.98
CA LEU A 39 -6.10 -0.03 10.28
C LEU A 39 -5.79 1.15 11.21
N LYS A 40 -6.65 1.42 12.20
CA LYS A 40 -6.42 2.47 13.21
C LYS A 40 -5.10 2.28 13.97
N ARG A 41 -4.70 1.04 14.24
CA ARG A 41 -3.42 0.73 14.90
C ARG A 41 -2.23 0.90 13.96
N LEU A 42 -2.46 0.77 12.66
CA LEU A 42 -1.44 0.85 11.62
C LEU A 42 -1.32 2.25 11.00
N MET A 43 -2.10 3.25 11.45
CA MET A 43 -2.13 4.60 10.86
C MET A 43 -0.76 5.24 10.75
N SER A 44 0.08 5.15 11.79
CA SER A 44 1.44 5.70 11.75
C SER A 44 2.32 5.00 10.71
N ARG A 45 2.17 3.67 10.54
CA ARG A 45 2.92 2.89 9.54
C ARG A 45 2.46 3.19 8.13
N ILE A 46 1.15 3.36 7.94
CA ILE A 46 0.56 3.77 6.67
C ILE A 46 1.04 5.16 6.30
N ALA A 47 1.05 6.11 7.25
CA ALA A 47 1.58 7.45 7.03
C ALA A 47 3.06 7.45 6.64
N LEU A 48 3.89 6.66 7.35
CA LEU A 48 5.30 6.50 7.00
C LEU A 48 5.47 5.92 5.58
N ALA A 49 4.70 4.88 5.24
CA ALA A 49 4.77 4.28 3.91
C ALA A 49 4.32 5.25 2.81
N ILE A 50 3.33 6.12 3.08
CA ILE A 50 2.94 7.18 2.14
C ILE A 50 4.09 8.17 1.90
N ASP A 51 4.83 8.51 2.96
CA ASP A 51 5.92 9.48 2.89
C ASP A 51 7.17 8.91 2.19
N THR A 52 7.42 7.60 2.32
CA THR A 52 8.65 6.97 1.80
C THR A 52 8.48 6.26 0.46
N ILE A 53 7.25 5.99 0.01
CA ILE A 53 7.01 5.18 -1.19
C ILE A 53 7.48 5.89 -2.47
N ARG A 54 8.16 5.15 -3.34
CA ARG A 54 8.65 5.63 -4.63
C ARG A 54 7.63 5.38 -5.75
N PRO A 55 7.66 6.19 -6.83
CA PRO A 55 6.80 5.97 -8.00
C PRO A 55 6.90 4.54 -8.54
N GLY A 56 5.75 3.85 -8.66
CA GLY A 56 5.67 2.48 -9.17
C GLY A 56 6.10 1.38 -8.18
N GLU A 57 6.43 1.74 -6.94
CA GLU A 57 6.76 0.79 -5.88
C GLU A 57 5.50 0.13 -5.31
N LEU A 58 5.62 -1.13 -4.89
CA LEU A 58 4.59 -1.87 -4.17
C LEU A 58 5.09 -2.16 -2.75
N VAL A 59 4.47 -1.52 -1.76
CA VAL A 59 4.75 -1.73 -0.33
C VAL A 59 3.59 -2.48 0.32
N ARG A 60 3.87 -3.46 1.18
CA ARG A 60 2.85 -4.14 1.98
C ARG A 60 3.05 -3.81 3.46
N ILE A 61 1.97 -3.46 4.14
CA ILE A 61 1.97 -3.25 5.59
C ILE A 61 1.52 -4.56 6.25
N PRO A 62 2.36 -5.26 7.00
CA PRO A 62 1.94 -6.46 7.74
C PRO A 62 1.08 -6.09 8.97
N GLU A 63 0.20 -7.00 9.42
CA GLU A 63 -0.67 -6.75 10.60
C GLU A 63 0.12 -6.66 11.90
N GLU A 64 1.19 -7.45 12.01
CA GLU A 64 2.11 -7.47 13.13
C GLU A 64 3.48 -6.94 12.68
N ASP A 65 4.32 -6.57 13.64
CA ASP A 65 5.74 -6.43 13.38
C ASP A 65 6.28 -7.85 13.18
N GLU A 66 6.61 -8.21 11.94
CA GLU A 66 7.56 -9.30 11.68
C GLU A 66 8.95 -8.82 12.17
N ILE A 67 9.09 -8.64 13.48
CA ILE A 67 10.38 -8.82 14.14
C ILE A 67 10.46 -10.33 14.34
N GLY A 68 10.88 -11.03 13.29
CA GLY A 68 11.41 -12.38 13.46
C GLY A 68 12.65 -12.31 14.36
N PRO A 69 12.89 -13.34 15.20
CA PRO A 69 14.10 -13.45 16.01
C PRO A 69 15.38 -13.46 15.17
#